data_AF-A0A345UB30-F1
#
_entry.id   AF-A0A345UB30-F1
#
_cell.length_a   1.000
_cell.length_b   1.000
_cell.length_c   1.000
_cell.angle_alpha   90.00
_cell.angle_beta   90.00
_cell.angle_gamma   90.00
#
_symmetry.space_group_name_H-M   'P 1'
#
loop_
_entity.id
_entity.type
_entity.pdbx_description
1 polymer ?
#
loop_
_entity_poly.entity_id
_entity_poly.type
_entity_poly.pdbx_seq_one_letter_code
_entity_poly.pdbx_strand_id
1 'polypeptide(L)'
;MKKDLLKTKSRINKKRVFRKKNINNIQLLTFRYNLFNFFLSAENIIFNKKVLAELISTETGVIFSLLQWNLCFYSKINWDS
;
A
#
# COMPACT_ATOMS: atom_id res chain seq x y z
N MET A 1 35.06 11.23 -6.61
CA MET A 1 34.85 10.64 -5.27
C MET A 1 33.74 11.31 -4.44
N LYS A 2 33.89 12.53 -3.90
CA LYS A 2 32.84 13.13 -3.04
C LYS A 2 31.48 13.30 -3.74
N LYS A 3 31.48 13.72 -5.02
CA LYS A 3 30.27 13.84 -5.84
C LYS A 3 29.56 12.49 -6.08
N ASP A 4 30.32 11.39 -6.23
CA ASP A 4 29.77 10.06 -6.51
C ASP A 4 29.13 9.42 -5.27
N LEU A 5 29.73 9.64 -4.10
CA LEU A 5 29.14 9.27 -2.81
C LEU A 5 27.83 10.01 -2.55
N LEU A 6 27.78 11.32 -2.83
CA LEU A 6 26.56 12.12 -2.70
C LEU A 6 25.46 11.66 -3.67
N LYS A 7 25.81 11.37 -4.94
CA LYS A 7 24.88 10.81 -5.93
C LYS A 7 24.30 9.47 -5.48
N THR A 8 25.12 8.60 -4.91
CA THR A 8 24.68 7.27 -4.43
C THR A 8 23.73 7.38 -3.24
N LYS A 9 24.07 8.22 -2.24
CA LYS A 9 23.18 8.52 -1.12
C LYS A 9 21.85 9.11 -1.58
N SER A 10 21.89 10.04 -2.55
CA SER A 10 20.69 10.65 -3.13
C SER A 10 19.77 9.61 -3.80
N ARG A 11 20.31 8.67 -4.58
CA ARG A 11 19.52 7.58 -5.20
C ARG A 11 18.82 6.70 -4.17
N ILE A 12 19.51 6.34 -3.09
CA ILE A 12 18.92 5.56 -1.98
C ILE A 12 17.80 6.35 -1.31
N ASN A 13 18.04 7.63 -1.01
CA ASN A 13 17.05 8.48 -0.37
C ASN A 13 15.81 8.69 -1.26
N LYS A 14 16.01 8.90 -2.57
CA LYS A 14 14.92 9.00 -3.55
C LYS A 14 14.01 7.77 -3.50
N LYS A 15 14.58 6.55 -3.45
CA LYS A 15 13.80 5.30 -3.33
C LYS A 15 13.01 5.25 -2.01
N ARG A 16 13.61 5.66 -0.89
CA ARG A 16 12.95 5.69 0.42
C ARG A 16 11.79 6.67 0.46
N VAL A 17 12.01 7.90 -0.02
CA VAL A 17 10.98 8.94 -0.11
C VAL A 17 9.83 8.51 -1.00
N PHE A 18 10.13 7.93 -2.17
CA PHE A 18 9.11 7.42 -3.07
C PHE A 18 8.27 6.30 -2.43
N ARG A 19 8.91 5.34 -1.75
CA ARG A 19 8.20 4.29 -1.01
C ARG A 19 7.30 4.87 0.08
N LYS A 20 7.79 5.85 0.85
CA LYS A 20 7.01 6.52 1.91
C LYS A 20 5.79 7.25 1.32
N LYS A 21 5.96 7.97 0.21
CA LYS A 21 4.86 8.64 -0.49
C LYS A 21 3.77 7.64 -0.89
N ASN A 22 4.13 6.52 -1.48
CA ASN A 22 3.15 5.50 -1.90
C ASN A 22 2.40 4.90 -0.70
N ILE A 23 3.10 4.62 0.40
CA ILE A 23 2.47 4.14 1.64
C ILE A 23 1.49 5.17 2.19
N ASN A 24 1.88 6.44 2.23
CA ASN A 24 1.01 7.52 2.70
C ASN A 24 -0.24 7.67 1.83
N ASN A 25 -0.12 7.54 0.51
CA ASN A 25 -1.28 7.57 -0.40
C ASN A 25 -2.26 6.43 -0.09
N ILE A 26 -1.75 5.22 0.14
CA ILE A 26 -2.59 4.08 0.51
C ILE A 26 -3.24 4.34 1.88
N GLN A 27 -2.48 4.84 2.85
CA GLN A 27 -2.97 5.17 4.19
C GLN A 27 -4.12 6.17 4.18
N LEU A 28 -4.08 7.16 3.28
CA LEU A 28 -5.13 8.17 3.18
C LEU A 28 -6.50 7.57 2.78
N LEU A 29 -6.49 6.45 2.06
CA LEU A 29 -7.69 5.82 1.50
C LEU A 29 -8.11 4.57 2.29
N THR A 30 -7.28 4.10 3.22
CA THR A 30 -7.57 2.92 4.05
C THR A 30 -7.65 3.32 5.51
N PHE A 31 -8.76 3.01 6.18
CA PHE A 31 -9.01 3.41 7.58
C PHE A 31 -7.90 2.94 8.55
N ARG A 32 -7.30 1.78 8.27
CA ARG A 32 -6.15 1.23 9.02
C ARG A 32 -5.21 0.46 8.09
N TYR A 33 -4.07 1.06 7.74
CA TYR A 33 -3.10 0.45 6.81
C TYR A 33 -2.54 -0.90 7.27
N ASN A 34 -2.36 -1.12 8.57
CA ASN A 34 -1.86 -2.40 9.08
C ASN A 34 -2.88 -3.52 8.89
N LEU A 35 -4.17 -3.25 9.16
CA LEU A 35 -5.24 -4.20 8.89
C LEU A 35 -5.36 -4.45 7.39
N PHE A 36 -5.36 -3.40 6.58
CA PHE A 36 -5.40 -3.55 5.14
C PHE A 36 -4.22 -4.38 4.59
N ASN A 37 -3.00 -4.20 5.11
CA ASN A 37 -1.87 -5.07 4.75
C ASN A 37 -2.06 -6.51 5.19
N PHE A 38 -2.65 -6.74 6.37
CA PHE A 38 -2.97 -8.08 6.84
C PHE A 38 -4.00 -8.75 5.92
N PHE A 39 -5.10 -8.05 5.58
CA PHE A 39 -6.08 -8.48 4.59
C PHE A 39 -5.43 -8.88 3.26
N LEU A 40 -4.61 -7.99 2.68
CA LEU A 40 -3.90 -8.30 1.44
C LEU A 40 -3.01 -9.54 1.55
N SER A 41 -2.34 -9.73 2.70
CA SER A 41 -1.51 -10.90 2.94
C SER A 41 -2.33 -12.18 3.13
N ALA A 42 -3.46 -12.10 3.83
CA ALA A 42 -4.34 -13.23 4.13
C ALA A 42 -5.05 -13.74 2.87
N GLU A 43 -5.45 -12.82 1.99
CA GLU A 43 -6.07 -13.13 0.69
C GLU A 43 -5.03 -13.41 -0.42
N ASN A 44 -3.73 -13.53 -0.08
CA ASN A 44 -2.63 -13.76 -1.03
C ASN A 44 -2.54 -12.74 -2.18
N ILE A 45 -2.94 -11.50 -1.93
CA ILE A 45 -2.89 -10.40 -2.89
C ILE A 45 -1.50 -9.76 -2.86
N ILE A 46 -0.63 -10.19 -3.78
CA ILE A 46 0.75 -9.70 -3.88
C ILE A 46 0.82 -8.50 -4.81
N PHE A 47 0.67 -7.29 -4.25
CA PHE A 47 0.92 -6.05 -4.98
C PHE A 47 2.18 -5.31 -4.52
N ASN A 48 2.96 -4.85 -5.49
CA ASN A 48 3.97 -3.83 -5.24
C ASN A 48 3.27 -2.55 -4.76
N LYS A 49 3.75 -1.95 -3.65
CA LYS A 49 3.17 -0.72 -3.09
C LYS A 49 3.15 0.45 -4.08
N LYS A 50 4.04 0.47 -5.07
CA LYS A 50 3.97 1.44 -6.18
C LYS A 50 2.70 1.25 -7.01
N VAL A 51 2.51 0.04 -7.54
CA VAL A 51 1.38 -0.31 -8.40
C VAL A 51 0.07 -0.16 -7.64
N LEU A 52 0.05 -0.61 -6.38
CA LEU A 52 -1.13 -0.48 -5.52
C LEU A 52 -1.50 0.99 -5.29
N ALA A 53 -0.53 1.85 -5.00
CA ALA A 53 -0.80 3.28 -4.81
C ALA A 53 -1.30 3.95 -6.11
N GLU A 54 -0.80 3.50 -7.26
CA GLU A 54 -1.21 4.01 -8.58
C GLU A 54 -2.62 3.57 -8.92
N LEU A 55 -2.94 2.26 -8.83
CA LEU A 55 -4.30 1.72 -8.99
C LEU A 55 -5.30 2.43 -8.07
N ILE A 56 -4.91 2.63 -6.81
CA ILE A 56 -5.73 3.34 -5.83
C ILE A 56 -5.86 4.85 -6.15
N SER A 57 -4.99 5.43 -6.96
CA SER A 57 -5.12 6.85 -7.33
C SER A 57 -5.87 7.05 -8.65
N THR A 58 -5.86 6.06 -9.55
CA THR A 58 -6.39 6.19 -10.91
C THR A 58 -7.68 5.42 -11.15
N GLU A 59 -7.91 4.31 -10.46
CA GLU A 59 -9.02 3.40 -10.70
C GLU A 59 -9.96 3.33 -9.51
N THR A 60 -10.90 4.27 -9.45
CA THR A 60 -11.86 4.40 -8.35
C THR A 60 -12.71 3.15 -8.13
N GLY A 61 -13.08 2.45 -9.20
CA GLY A 61 -13.83 1.18 -9.12
C GLY A 61 -13.04 0.08 -8.40
N VAL A 62 -11.75 -0.05 -8.71
CA VAL A 62 -10.87 -1.05 -8.06
C VAL A 62 -10.75 -0.76 -6.57
N ILE A 63 -10.60 0.49 -6.17
CA ILE A 63 -10.56 0.88 -4.75
C ILE A 63 -11.84 0.47 -4.04
N PHE A 64 -12.99 0.81 -4.64
CA PHE A 64 -14.29 0.56 -4.01
C PHE A 64 -14.51 -0.94 -3.80
N SER A 65 -14.25 -1.75 -4.82
CA SER A 65 -14.33 -3.22 -4.72
C SER A 65 -13.35 -3.78 -3.69
N LEU A 66 -12.12 -3.26 -3.64
CA LEU A 66 -11.09 -3.71 -2.70
C LEU A 66 -11.43 -3.34 -1.26
N LEU A 67 -11.99 -2.14 -1.02
CA LEU A 67 -12.47 -1.72 0.29
C LEU A 67 -13.67 -2.54 0.74
N GLN A 68 -14.62 -2.80 -0.16
CA GLN A 68 -15.78 -3.64 0.13
C GLN A 68 -15.34 -5.07 0.49
N TRP A 69 -14.40 -5.65 -0.27
CA TRP A 69 -13.85 -6.96 0.05
C TRP A 69 -13.14 -6.97 1.41
N ASN A 70 -12.31 -5.96 1.69
CA ASN A 70 -11.65 -5.81 2.99
C ASN A 70 -12.67 -5.77 4.15
N LEU A 71 -13.81 -5.07 3.99
CA LEU A 71 -14.87 -5.06 4.98
C LEU A 71 -15.53 -6.44 5.13
N CYS A 72 -15.83 -7.12 4.03
CA CYS A 72 -16.40 -8.48 4.05
C CYS A 72 -15.45 -9.51 4.68
N PHE A 73 -14.15 -9.37 4.49
CA PHE A 73 -13.14 -10.24 5.09
C PHE A 73 -13.19 -10.14 6.63
N TYR A 74 -13.16 -8.92 7.16
CA TYR A 74 -13.22 -8.72 8.60
C TYR A 74 -14.60 -8.98 9.20
N SER A 75 -15.69 -8.84 8.44
CA SER A 75 -17.00 -9.28 8.93
C SER A 75 -17.00 -10.79 9.14
N LYS A 76 -16.53 -11.59 8.18
CA LYS A 76 -16.52 -13.06 8.28
C LYS A 76 -15.69 -13.55 9.47
N ILE A 77 -14.49 -12.99 9.66
CA ILE A 77 -13.60 -13.37 10.78
C ILE A 77 -14.26 -13.15 12.14
N ASN A 78 -15.08 -12.10 12.30
CA ASN A 78 -15.77 -11.82 13.57
C ASN A 78 -16.99 -12.72 13.81
N TRP A 79 -17.52 -13.41 12.79
CA TRP A 79 -18.64 -14.35 12.94
C TRP A 79 -18.18 -15.79 13.20
N ASP A 80 -16.94 -16.12 12.84
CA ASP A 80 -16.33 -17.44 13.05
C ASP A 80 -15.53 -17.55 14.37
N SER A 81 -15.58 -16.52 15.22
CA SER A 81 -14.94 -16.45 16.55
C SER A 81 -15.97 -16.53 17.68
#